data_AF-A0A3B0YNK4-F1
#
_entry.id   AF-A0A3B0YNK4-F1
#
_cell.length_a   1.000
_cell.length_b   1.000
_cell.length_c   1.000
_cell.angle_alpha   90.00
_cell.angle_beta   90.00
_cell.angle_gamma   90.00
#
_symmetry.space_group_name_H-M   'P 1'
#
loop_
_entity.id
_entity.type
_entity.pdbx_description
1 polymer ?
#
loop_
_entity_poly.entity_id
_entity_poly.type
_entity_poly.pdbx_seq_one_letter_code
_entity_poly.pdbx_strand_id
1 'polypeptide(L)' 'MSCPYWVLGISRDADDASIQTAYLDAVKRCPPEHDVQRFESIRSAYEAIRTRKDRLAHDLFDTSLPMASE' A
#
# COMPACT_ATOMS: atom_id res chain seq x y z
N MET A 1 7.25 3.91 -9.54
CA MET A 1 5.98 4.13 -8.82
C MET A 1 5.33 2.77 -8.60
N SER A 2 5.52 2.17 -7.43
CA SER A 2 4.81 0.95 -7.04
C SER A 2 3.56 1.36 -6.30
N CYS A 3 2.39 1.09 -6.89
CA CYS A 3 1.14 1.36 -6.22
C CYS A 3 0.99 0.39 -5.03
N PRO A 4 0.81 0.86 -3.79
CA PRO A 4 0.70 0.03 -2.60
C PRO A 4 -0.45 -0.99 -2.69
N TYR A 5 -1.54 -0.60 -3.33
CA TYR A 5 -2.69 -1.48 -3.62
C TYR A 5 -2.31 -2.68 -4.50
N TRP A 6 -1.42 -2.50 -5.48
CA TRP A 6 -0.93 -3.58 -6.33
C TRP A 6 -0.02 -4.53 -5.56
N VAL A 7 0.83 -4.00 -4.67
CA VAL A 7 1.71 -4.80 -3.83
C VAL A 7 0.91 -5.68 -2.86
N LEU A 8 -0.20 -5.15 -2.32
CA LEU A 8 -1.13 -5.88 -1.45
C LEU A 8 -2.13 -6.75 -2.23
N GLY A 9 -2.22 -6.60 -3.55
CA GLY A 9 -3.15 -7.35 -4.40
C GLY A 9 -4.63 -7.01 -4.16
N ILE A 10 -4.91 -5.76 -3.78
CA ILE A 10 -6.26 -5.28 -3.44
C ILE A 10 -6.70 -4.13 -4.33
N SER A 11 -8.01 -3.87 -4.37
CA SER A 11 -8.57 -2.72 -5.07
C SER A 11 -8.21 -1.41 -4.37
N ARG A 12 -8.12 -0.31 -5.14
CA ARG A 12 -7.98 1.06 -4.60
C ARG A 12 -9.16 1.50 -3.74
N ASP A 13 -10.32 0.90 -3.99
CA ASP A 13 -11.56 1.13 -3.26
C ASP A 13 -11.66 0.31 -1.95
N ALA A 14 -10.61 -0.45 -1.60
CA ALA A 14 -10.62 -1.29 -0.41
C ALA A 14 -10.74 -0.45 0.88
N ASP A 15 -11.70 -0.82 1.73
CA ASP A 15 -11.81 -0.31 3.09
C ASP A 15 -10.62 -0.71 3.98
N ASP A 16 -10.45 -0.02 5.10
CA ASP A 16 -9.38 -0.28 6.07
C ASP A 16 -9.35 -1.75 6.53
N ALA A 17 -10.52 -2.36 6.73
CA ALA A 17 -10.65 -3.77 7.10
C ALA A 17 -10.10 -4.72 6.02
N SER A 18 -10.36 -4.41 4.74
CA SER A 18 -9.87 -5.19 3.60
C SER A 18 -8.35 -5.03 3.45
N ILE A 19 -7.83 -3.82 3.62
CA ILE A 19 -6.38 -3.54 3.61
C ILE A 19 -5.66 -4.31 4.72
N GLN A 20 -6.19 -4.25 5.95
CA GLN A 20 -5.61 -4.95 7.10
C GLN A 20 -5.64 -6.47 6.91
N THR A 21 -6.75 -7.01 6.40
CA THR A 21 -6.89 -8.45 6.14
C THR A 21 -5.89 -8.91 5.07
N ALA A 22 -5.78 -8.18 3.96
CA ALA A 22 -4.84 -8.49 2.89
C ALA A 22 -3.39 -8.42 3.34
N TYR A 23 -3.03 -7.43 4.18
CA TYR A 23 -1.70 -7.35 4.78
C TYR A 23 -1.38 -8.58 5.64
N LEU A 24 -2.28 -8.96 6.56
CA LEU A 24 -2.09 -10.13 7.42
C LEU A 24 -1.93 -11.42 6.61
N ASP A 25 -2.73 -11.56 5.56
CA ASP A 25 -2.73 -12.71 4.66
C ASP A 25 -1.45 -12.77 3.80
N ALA A 26 -0.97 -11.62 3.32
CA ALA A 26 0.31 -11.51 2.62
C ALA A 26 1.50 -11.82 3.52
N VAL A 27 1.49 -11.35 4.78
CA VAL A 27 2.52 -11.65 5.78
C VAL A 27 2.52 -13.15 6.14
N LYS A 28 1.36 -13.78 6.26
CA LYS A 28 1.26 -15.23 6.48
C LYS A 28 1.85 -16.04 5.32
N ARG A 29 1.67 -15.57 4.08
CA ARG A 29 2.26 -16.20 2.89
C ARG A 29 3.75 -15.95 2.72
N CYS A 30 4.25 -14.84 3.24
CA CYS A 30 5.65 -14.43 3.13
C CYS A 30 6.23 -14.19 4.52
N PRO A 31 6.55 -15.28 5.26
CA PRO A 31 7.15 -15.15 6.57
C PRO A 31 8.48 -14.39 6.46
N PRO A 32 8.77 -13.47 7.41
CA PRO A 32 9.99 -12.66 7.39
C PRO A 32 11.26 -13.51 7.49
N GLU A 33 11.14 -14.74 7.97
CA GLU A 33 12.22 -15.72 8.10
C GLU A 33 12.72 -16.23 6.73
N HIS A 34 11.86 -16.17 5.71
CA HIS A 34 12.15 -16.73 4.39
C HIS A 34 12.52 -15.63 3.38
N ASP A 35 11.93 -14.45 3.48
CA ASP A 35 12.15 -13.37 2.50
C ASP A 35 11.88 -11.97 3.07
N VAL A 36 12.91 -11.39 3.69
CA VAL A 36 12.83 -10.07 4.36
C VAL A 36 12.48 -8.96 3.37
N GLN A 37 13.07 -8.94 2.17
CA GLN A 37 12.79 -7.91 1.16
C GLN A 37 11.33 -7.88 0.75
N ARG A 38 10.72 -9.07 0.61
CA ARG A 38 9.32 -9.19 0.22
C ARG A 38 8.41 -8.74 1.35
N PHE A 39 8.74 -9.10 2.59
CA PHE A 39 8.04 -8.63 3.77
C PHE A 39 8.11 -7.10 3.91
N GLU A 40 9.29 -6.49 3.73
CA GLU A 40 9.46 -5.04 3.76
C GLU A 40 8.65 -4.34 2.68
N SER A 41 8.58 -4.91 1.47
CA SER A 41 7.76 -4.36 0.39
C SER A 41 6.26 -4.36 0.74
N ILE A 42 5.76 -5.48 1.28
CA ILE A 42 4.36 -5.62 1.71
C ILE A 42 4.05 -4.65 2.86
N ARG A 43 4.96 -4.54 3.82
CA ARG A 43 4.84 -3.65 4.97
C ARG A 43 4.84 -2.18 4.54
N SER A 44 5.79 -1.78 3.70
CA SER A 44 5.87 -0.41 3.19
C SER A 44 4.62 -0.02 2.42
N ALA A 45 4.11 -0.93 1.57
CA ALA A 45 2.85 -0.74 0.89
C ALA A 45 1.66 -0.57 1.85
N TYR A 46 1.59 -1.40 2.89
CA TYR A 46 0.55 -1.27 3.91
C TYR A 46 0.65 0.04 4.68
N GLU A 47 1.84 0.43 5.13
CA GLU A 47 2.04 1.70 5.85
C GLU A 47 1.58 2.89 5.01
N ALA A 48 1.83 2.87 3.69
CA ALA A 48 1.44 3.90 2.73
C ALA A 48 -0.09 4.10 2.54
N ILE A 49 -0.93 3.13 2.95
CA ILE A 49 -2.40 3.20 2.76
C ILE A 49 -3.22 2.78 3.99
N ARG A 50 -2.54 2.49 5.11
CA ARG A 50 -3.13 1.98 6.35
C ARG A 50 -4.20 2.89 6.93
N THR A 51 -4.05 4.20 6.75
CA THR A 51 -4.98 5.17 7.31
C THR A 51 -5.49 6.11 6.23
N ARG A 52 -6.66 6.70 6.46
CA ARG A 52 -7.21 7.73 5.57
C ARG A 52 -6.23 8.87 5.31
N LYS A 53 -5.45 9.28 6.32
CA LYS A 53 -4.39 10.30 6.16
C LYS A 53 -3.28 9.84 5.22
N ASP A 54 -2.86 8.58 5.34
CA ASP A 54 -1.81 8.01 4.50
C ASP A 54 -2.29 7.87 3.05
N ARG A 55 -3.52 7.39 2.85
CA ARG A 55 -4.17 7.38 1.53
C ARG A 55 -4.28 8.78 0.94
N LEU A 56 -4.63 9.78 1.75
CA LEU A 56 -4.71 11.15 1.28
C LEU A 56 -3.34 11.70 0.90
N ALA A 57 -2.31 11.39 1.68
CA ALA A 57 -0.93 11.75 1.35
C ALA A 57 -0.48 11.02 0.08
N HIS A 58 -0.76 9.73 -0.05
CA HIS A 58 -0.49 8.99 -1.26
C HIS A 58 -1.25 9.57 -2.45
N ASP A 59 -2.53 9.89 -2.34
CA ASP A 59 -3.30 10.51 -3.43
C ASP A 59 -2.77 11.92 -3.80
N LEU A 60 -2.41 12.74 -2.79
CA LEU A 60 -1.84 14.08 -2.98
C LEU A 60 -0.42 14.07 -3.56
N PHE A 61 0.43 13.11 -3.15
CA PHE A 61 1.86 13.10 -3.45
C PHE A 61 2.25 12.05 -4.53
N ASP A 62 1.42 11.04 -4.80
CA ASP A 62 1.56 10.11 -5.93
C ASP A 62 0.95 10.71 -7.22
N THR A 63 0.13 11.76 -7.07
CA THR A 63 -0.09 12.72 -8.15
C THR A 63 1.25 13.40 -8.43
N SER A 64 1.95 12.96 -9.49
CA SER A 64 2.75 13.89 -10.29
C SER A 64 1.92 15.15 -10.37
N LEU A 65 2.44 16.25 -9.81
CA LEU A 65 1.87 17.60 -9.86
C LEU A 65 0.77 17.65 -10.91
N PRO A 66 -0.48 18.07 -10.62
CA PRO A 66 -1.20 18.67 -11.72
C PRO A 66 -0.23 19.74 -12.22
N MET A 67 0.33 19.52 -13.40
CA MET A 67 0.85 20.58 -14.22
C MET A 67 -0.36 21.49 -14.29
N ALA A 68 -0.42 22.46 -13.38
CA ALA A 68 -1.35 23.55 -13.42
C ALA A 68 -0.97 24.27 -14.71
N SER A 69 -1.56 23.77 -15.79
CA SER A 69 -1.52 24.37 -17.09
C SER A 69 -2.59 25.44 -17.00
N GLU A 70 -2.08 26.66 -16.80
CA GLU A 70 -2.64 28.00 -17.11
C GLU A 70 -4.14 28.26 -16.94
#